data_AF-A0AAV5EUY7-F1
#
_entry.id   AF-A0AAV5EUY7-F1
#
_cell.length_a   1.000
_cell.length_b   1.000
_cell.length_c   1.000
_cell.angle_alpha   90.00
_cell.angle_beta   90.00
_cell.angle_gamma   90.00
#
_symmetry.space_group_name_H-M   'P 1'
#
loop_
_entity.id
_entity.type
_entity.pdbx_description
1 polymer ?
#
loop_
_entity_poly.entity_id
_entity_poly.type
_entity_poly.pdbx_seq_one_letter_code
_entity_poly.pdbx_strand_id
1 'polypeptide(L)'
;MRQGCDGAENQRWPPWLKPLLSTSFFGQCKVHADAHKSECNMYCLDCMNGALCSQCLAYHRDHHAIQIRRSSYHDVIRVSEIQKVLDITGVQTYIINSARVVFLNERPQPRPGKGVTNTCEVCERSLLDTFRFCSLGCKIVGTSGEYRIRKKHAAINKNRKKKLHKGAAASDSEDSSTSTSGRSDKSSVVQSFTPSTPPATANSFRAGKRRKGVPHRSPFGSLMVEY
;
A
#
# COMPACT_ATOMS: atom_id res chain seq x y z
N MET A 1 34.77 -5.25 -3.42
CA MET A 1 33.76 -6.31 -3.46
C MET A 1 33.02 -6.35 -2.14
N ARG A 2 31.68 -6.16 -2.10
CA ARG A 2 30.88 -6.41 -0.89
C ARG A 2 30.10 -7.69 -1.13
N GLN A 3 30.54 -8.77 -0.48
CA GLN A 3 29.98 -10.10 -0.62
C GLN A 3 29.50 -10.56 0.76
N GLY A 4 28.25 -11.04 0.80
CA GLY A 4 27.80 -12.02 1.79
C GLY A 4 27.03 -11.48 2.99
N CYS A 5 25.70 -11.30 2.85
CA CYS A 5 24.74 -11.43 3.95
C CYS A 5 23.37 -12.02 3.53
N ASP A 6 23.20 -12.55 2.30
CA ASP A 6 21.91 -13.11 1.84
C ASP A 6 21.72 -14.61 2.14
N GLY A 7 22.70 -15.26 2.78
CA GLY A 7 22.71 -16.73 2.95
C GLY A 7 21.78 -17.27 4.04
N ALA A 8 21.51 -16.49 5.09
CA ALA A 8 20.81 -17.00 6.29
C ALA A 8 19.27 -16.88 6.23
N GLU A 9 18.72 -15.99 5.40
CA GLU A 9 17.26 -15.84 5.26
C GLU A 9 16.63 -16.89 4.34
N ASN A 10 17.43 -17.62 3.56
CA ASN A 10 16.95 -18.61 2.59
C ASN A 10 16.54 -19.95 3.21
N GLN A 11 16.78 -20.20 4.51
CA GLN A 11 16.42 -21.48 5.13
C GLN A 11 15.00 -21.53 5.69
N ARG A 12 14.30 -20.40 5.82
CA ARG A 12 12.97 -20.36 6.46
C ARG A 12 11.80 -20.51 5.49
N TRP A 13 12.03 -20.22 4.21
CA TRP A 13 10.99 -20.17 3.18
C TRP A 13 11.35 -21.08 2.01
N PRO A 14 10.37 -21.71 1.35
CA PRO A 14 10.66 -22.52 0.17
C PRO A 14 11.37 -21.69 -0.92
N PRO A 15 12.34 -22.28 -1.64
CA PRO A 15 13.15 -21.55 -2.62
C PRO A 15 12.31 -20.91 -3.74
N TRP A 16 11.16 -21.50 -4.06
CA TRP A 16 10.23 -21.02 -5.08
C TRP A 16 9.41 -19.80 -4.67
N LEU A 17 9.32 -19.48 -3.38
CA LEU A 17 8.39 -18.46 -2.90
C LEU A 17 8.86 -17.04 -3.24
N LYS A 18 10.15 -16.73 -3.09
CA LYS A 18 10.68 -15.41 -3.48
C LYS A 18 10.55 -15.19 -5.00
N PRO A 19 11.00 -16.13 -5.86
CA PRO A 19 10.83 -15.99 -7.31
C PRO A 19 9.35 -15.88 -7.73
N LEU A 20 8.44 -16.64 -7.10
CA LEU A 20 7.00 -16.55 -7.35
C LEU A 20 6.47 -15.12 -7.13
N LEU A 21 6.87 -14.46 -6.03
CA LEU A 21 6.42 -13.11 -5.73
C LEU A 21 7.02 -12.02 -6.62
N SER A 22 8.20 -12.24 -7.21
CA SER A 22 8.85 -11.32 -8.14
C SER A 22 8.46 -11.54 -9.61
N THR A 23 7.87 -12.70 -9.92
CA THR A 23 7.49 -13.06 -11.29
C THR A 23 6.32 -12.21 -11.76
N SER A 24 6.39 -11.71 -13.00
CA SER A 24 5.25 -11.08 -13.66
C SER A 24 4.40 -12.13 -14.37
N PHE A 25 3.10 -12.09 -14.10
CA PHE A 25 2.11 -13.00 -14.71
C PHE A 25 1.26 -12.28 -15.75
N PHE A 26 0.52 -13.06 -16.53
CA PHE A 26 -0.42 -12.60 -17.57
C PHE A 26 0.25 -11.88 -18.74
N GLY A 27 1.55 -12.10 -18.94
CA GLY A 27 2.25 -11.74 -20.16
C GLY A 27 1.97 -12.76 -21.28
N GLN A 28 2.22 -12.38 -22.52
CA GLN A 28 2.16 -13.30 -23.65
C GLN A 28 3.40 -14.21 -23.67
N CYS A 29 3.19 -15.50 -23.86
CA CYS A 29 4.27 -16.47 -24.00
C CYS A 29 5.11 -16.16 -25.22
N LYS A 30 6.44 -16.09 -25.05
CA LYS A 30 7.38 -15.83 -26.15
C LYS A 30 7.51 -16.99 -27.14
N VAL A 31 7.25 -18.21 -26.69
CA VAL A 31 7.37 -19.44 -27.51
C VAL A 31 6.05 -19.79 -28.19
N HIS A 32 4.93 -19.53 -27.51
CA HIS A 32 3.59 -19.89 -27.99
C HIS A 32 2.72 -18.65 -28.20
N ALA A 33 3.27 -17.57 -28.75
CA ALA A 33 2.58 -16.27 -28.85
C ALA A 33 1.26 -16.37 -29.63
N ASP A 34 1.25 -17.18 -30.69
CA ASP A 34 0.13 -17.31 -31.63
C ASP A 34 -0.96 -18.29 -31.16
N ALA A 35 -0.74 -18.98 -30.03
CA ALA A 35 -1.71 -19.92 -29.50
C ALA A 35 -2.85 -19.18 -28.77
N HIS A 36 -4.07 -19.71 -28.87
CA HIS A 36 -5.28 -19.19 -28.21
C HIS A 36 -5.19 -19.20 -26.66
N LYS A 37 -4.15 -19.80 -26.07
CA LYS A 37 -3.90 -19.85 -24.61
C LYS A 37 -2.44 -19.51 -24.29
N SER A 38 -1.92 -18.48 -24.95
CA SER A 38 -0.55 -17.98 -24.82
C SER A 38 -0.31 -17.19 -23.53
N GLU A 39 -1.35 -16.85 -22.77
CA GLU A 39 -1.21 -16.11 -21.51
C GLU A 39 -0.44 -16.93 -20.45
N CYS A 40 0.61 -16.34 -19.88
CA CYS A 40 1.43 -16.95 -18.85
C CYS A 40 0.83 -16.74 -17.45
N ASN A 41 -0.08 -17.62 -17.04
CA ASN A 41 -0.76 -17.59 -15.74
C ASN A 41 -0.44 -18.80 -14.84
N MET A 42 0.47 -19.67 -15.26
CA MET A 42 0.90 -20.84 -14.48
C MET A 42 2.30 -20.60 -13.91
N TYR A 43 2.62 -21.25 -12.79
CA TYR A 43 3.96 -21.21 -12.20
C TYR A 43 4.35 -22.59 -11.69
N CYS A 44 5.54 -23.07 -12.07
CA CYS A 44 6.09 -24.35 -11.61
C CYS A 44 6.96 -24.15 -10.38
N LEU A 45 6.60 -24.80 -9.26
CA LEU A 45 7.33 -24.70 -7.99
C LEU A 45 8.68 -25.43 -8.02
N ASP A 46 8.80 -26.48 -8.82
CA ASP A 46 10.05 -27.26 -8.93
C ASP A 46 11.08 -26.59 -9.85
N CYS A 47 10.64 -26.08 -11.01
CA CYS A 47 11.56 -25.45 -11.97
C CYS A 47 11.86 -23.99 -11.63
N MET A 48 10.91 -23.26 -11.04
CA MET A 48 11.06 -21.83 -10.74
C MET A 48 11.42 -20.94 -11.95
N ASN A 49 11.17 -21.41 -13.19
CA ASN A 49 11.54 -20.76 -14.45
C ASN A 49 10.59 -19.61 -14.89
N GLY A 50 9.96 -18.94 -13.93
CA GLY A 50 9.01 -17.85 -14.19
C GLY A 50 7.63 -18.34 -14.63
N ALA A 51 6.87 -17.43 -15.28
CA ALA A 51 5.48 -17.66 -15.66
C ALA A 51 5.37 -18.51 -16.93
N LEU A 52 4.47 -19.49 -16.90
CA LEU A 52 4.24 -20.48 -17.94
C LEU A 52 2.82 -20.31 -18.51
N CYS A 53 2.67 -20.53 -19.82
CA CYS A 53 1.35 -20.69 -20.43
C CYS A 53 0.88 -22.15 -20.35
N SER A 54 -0.37 -22.40 -20.75
CA SER A 54 -0.95 -23.76 -20.74
C SER A 54 -0.17 -24.77 -21.58
N GLN A 55 0.44 -24.34 -22.68
CA GLN A 55 1.23 -25.22 -23.55
C GLN A 55 2.63 -25.50 -22.97
N CYS A 56 3.27 -24.50 -22.36
CA CYS A 56 4.53 -24.70 -21.63
C CYS A 56 4.34 -25.66 -20.45
N LEU A 57 3.19 -25.61 -19.78
CA LEU A 57 2.87 -26.50 -18.67
C LEU A 57 2.83 -27.98 -19.09
N ALA A 58 2.54 -28.30 -20.37
CA ALA A 58 2.50 -29.67 -20.85
C ALA A 58 3.85 -30.41 -20.76
N TYR A 59 4.96 -29.67 -20.67
CA TYR A 59 6.31 -30.20 -20.44
C TYR A 59 6.66 -30.38 -18.96
N HIS A 60 5.74 -30.04 -18.05
CA HIS A 60 5.88 -30.11 -16.60
C HIS A 60 4.86 -31.09 -15.99
N ARG A 61 4.68 -32.27 -16.60
CA ARG A 61 3.61 -33.21 -16.21
C ARG A 61 3.76 -33.78 -14.79
N ASP A 62 5.01 -33.93 -14.34
CA ASP A 62 5.34 -34.51 -13.03
C ASP A 62 5.76 -33.46 -12.00
N HIS A 63 5.55 -32.18 -12.30
CA HIS A 63 5.94 -31.09 -11.42
C HIS A 63 4.72 -30.45 -10.75
N HIS A 64 4.93 -29.89 -9.56
CA HIS A 64 3.94 -29.10 -8.86
C HIS A 64 3.82 -27.72 -9.48
N ALA A 65 2.73 -27.50 -10.21
CA ALA A 65 2.37 -26.20 -10.74
C ALA A 65 1.16 -25.62 -10.01
N ILE A 66 1.14 -24.30 -9.88
CA ILE A 66 0.04 -23.52 -9.33
C ILE A 66 -0.49 -22.55 -10.37
N GLN A 67 -1.79 -22.25 -10.31
CA GLN A 67 -2.42 -21.28 -11.19
C GLN A 67 -2.57 -19.92 -10.51
N ILE A 68 -1.98 -18.90 -11.11
CA ILE A 68 -2.13 -17.51 -10.70
C ILE A 68 -3.38 -16.92 -11.34
N ARG A 69 -4.15 -16.19 -10.55
CA ARG A 69 -5.38 -15.51 -10.98
C ARG A 69 -5.29 -14.03 -10.68
N ARG A 70 -6.11 -13.23 -11.35
CA ARG A 70 -6.13 -11.78 -11.18
C ARG A 70 -7.42 -11.35 -10.48
N SER A 71 -7.28 -10.63 -9.38
CA SER A 71 -8.38 -9.99 -8.66
C SER A 71 -8.05 -8.54 -8.39
N SER A 72 -8.90 -7.61 -8.87
CA SER A 72 -8.68 -6.17 -8.72
C SER A 72 -7.27 -5.73 -9.13
N TYR A 73 -6.80 -6.22 -10.29
CA TYR A 73 -5.45 -5.97 -10.83
C TYR A 73 -4.27 -6.52 -10.02
N HIS A 74 -4.53 -7.38 -9.04
CA HIS A 74 -3.49 -8.00 -8.24
C HIS A 74 -3.51 -9.52 -8.37
N ASP A 75 -2.34 -10.10 -8.25
CA ASP A 75 -2.15 -11.54 -8.37
C ASP A 75 -2.60 -12.23 -7.08
N VAL A 76 -3.41 -13.28 -7.26
CA VAL A 76 -3.98 -14.10 -6.19
C VAL A 76 -3.83 -15.58 -6.50
N ILE A 77 -3.75 -16.39 -5.44
CA ILE A 77 -3.76 -17.85 -5.51
C ILE A 77 -4.92 -18.37 -4.66
N ARG A 78 -5.54 -19.46 -5.11
CA ARG A 78 -6.57 -20.17 -4.32
C ARG A 78 -5.93 -20.81 -3.09
N VAL A 79 -6.59 -20.67 -1.95
CA VAL A 79 -6.14 -21.27 -0.69
C VAL A 79 -5.94 -22.78 -0.83
N SER A 80 -6.84 -23.47 -1.55
CA SER A 80 -6.77 -24.91 -1.81
C SER A 80 -5.51 -25.37 -2.56
N GLU A 81 -4.88 -24.48 -3.34
CA GLU A 81 -3.65 -24.80 -4.09
C GLU A 81 -2.43 -24.56 -3.20
N ILE A 82 -2.30 -23.36 -2.62
CA ILE A 82 -1.10 -22.95 -1.88
C ILE A 82 -0.96 -23.63 -0.52
N GLN A 83 -2.08 -23.96 0.15
CA GLN A 83 -2.05 -24.55 1.49
C GLN A 83 -1.42 -25.95 1.52
N LYS A 84 -1.35 -26.63 0.37
CA LYS A 84 -0.71 -27.94 0.24
C LYS A 84 0.81 -27.90 0.38
N VAL A 85 1.41 -26.74 0.07
CA VAL A 85 2.86 -26.57 -0.06
C VAL A 85 3.43 -25.47 0.84
N LEU A 86 2.57 -24.68 1.47
CA LEU A 86 2.96 -23.56 2.31
C LEU A 86 1.96 -23.33 3.44
N ASP A 87 2.48 -23.11 4.65
CA ASP A 87 1.68 -22.62 5.76
C ASP A 87 1.27 -21.15 5.55
N ILE A 88 -0.03 -20.91 5.42
CA ILE A 88 -0.63 -19.59 5.24
C ILE A 88 -1.24 -19.00 6.51
N THR A 89 -1.00 -19.60 7.69
CA THR A 89 -1.48 -19.06 8.97
C THR A 89 -1.05 -17.60 9.17
N GLY A 90 -1.94 -16.80 9.75
CA GLY A 90 -1.72 -15.37 10.01
C GLY A 90 -1.81 -14.46 8.78
N VAL A 91 -2.00 -15.01 7.56
CA VAL A 91 -2.28 -14.22 6.35
C VAL A 91 -3.79 -14.11 6.15
N GLN A 92 -4.27 -12.90 5.90
CA GLN A 92 -5.67 -12.67 5.60
C GLN A 92 -6.07 -13.33 4.28
N THR A 93 -7.11 -14.17 4.35
CA THR A 93 -7.75 -14.78 3.18
C THR A 93 -9.05 -14.07 2.86
N TYR A 94 -9.39 -13.98 1.57
CA TYR A 94 -10.62 -13.34 1.10
C TYR A 94 -11.50 -14.36 0.39
N ILE A 95 -12.81 -14.20 0.46
CA ILE A 95 -13.76 -14.95 -0.36
C ILE A 95 -14.07 -14.11 -1.59
N ILE A 96 -13.68 -14.58 -2.77
CA ILE A 96 -13.89 -13.90 -4.06
C ILE A 96 -14.49 -14.91 -5.02
N ASN A 97 -15.65 -14.57 -5.62
CA ASN A 97 -16.41 -15.49 -6.50
C ASN A 97 -16.60 -16.87 -5.86
N SER A 98 -17.04 -16.88 -4.59
CA SER A 98 -17.26 -18.08 -3.78
C SER A 98 -16.03 -18.96 -3.53
N ALA A 99 -14.81 -18.48 -3.84
CA ALA A 99 -13.55 -19.18 -3.60
C ALA A 99 -12.69 -18.43 -2.58
N ARG A 100 -12.02 -19.18 -1.69
CA ARG A 100 -11.02 -18.61 -0.77
C ARG A 100 -9.71 -18.36 -1.50
N VAL A 101 -9.21 -17.13 -1.44
CA VAL A 101 -7.98 -16.70 -2.10
C VAL A 101 -7.07 -15.91 -1.16
N VAL A 102 -5.78 -15.88 -1.50
CA VAL A 102 -4.75 -15.08 -0.83
C VAL A 102 -4.02 -14.22 -1.87
N PHE A 103 -3.66 -12.99 -1.50
CA PHE A 103 -2.86 -12.11 -2.34
C PHE A 103 -1.37 -12.46 -2.24
N LEU A 104 -0.67 -12.44 -3.38
CA LEU A 104 0.77 -12.64 -3.41
C LEU A 104 1.49 -11.46 -2.73
N ASN A 105 1.30 -10.26 -3.27
CA ASN A 105 2.01 -9.06 -2.84
C ASN A 105 1.12 -8.09 -2.08
N GLU A 106 1.77 -7.15 -1.37
CA GLU A 106 1.07 -6.04 -0.78
C GLU A 106 0.33 -5.23 -1.84
N ARG A 107 -0.70 -4.51 -1.43
CA ARG A 107 -1.44 -3.62 -2.33
C ARG A 107 -1.35 -2.21 -1.74
N PRO A 108 -1.24 -1.13 -2.51
CA PRO A 108 -1.30 0.22 -1.97
C PRO A 108 -2.65 0.47 -1.28
N GLN A 109 -2.67 1.14 -0.13
CA GLN A 109 -3.93 1.62 0.47
C GLN A 109 -4.03 3.12 0.20
N PRO A 110 -5.06 3.62 -0.51
CA PRO A 110 -5.18 5.05 -0.87
C PRO A 110 -5.36 5.99 0.33
N ARG A 111 -5.77 5.47 1.50
CA ARG A 111 -6.05 6.25 2.71
C ARG A 111 -5.69 5.44 3.96
N PRO A 112 -4.90 5.98 4.89
CA PRO A 112 -4.76 5.41 6.23
C PRO A 112 -6.12 5.39 6.91
N GLY A 113 -6.62 4.21 7.29
CA GLY A 113 -7.88 4.09 8.02
C GLY A 113 -7.74 4.70 9.42
N LYS A 114 -8.40 5.83 9.68
CA LYS A 114 -8.51 6.38 11.04
C LYS A 114 -9.31 5.41 11.91
N GLY A 115 -8.73 4.98 13.04
CA GLY A 115 -9.43 4.18 14.06
C GLY A 115 -9.31 2.66 13.92
N VAL A 116 -8.45 2.14 13.04
CA VAL A 116 -8.23 0.68 12.94
C VAL A 116 -7.15 0.24 13.93
N THR A 117 -7.48 -0.71 14.80
CA THR A 117 -6.56 -1.28 15.80
C THR A 117 -5.72 -2.41 15.22
N ASN A 118 -6.27 -3.19 14.28
CA ASN A 118 -5.59 -4.32 13.65
C ASN A 118 -5.10 -3.98 12.23
N THR A 119 -3.79 -3.80 12.11
CA THR A 119 -3.11 -3.46 10.85
C THR A 119 -2.03 -4.47 10.52
N CYS A 120 -1.75 -4.60 9.22
CA CYS A 120 -0.69 -5.43 8.69
C CYS A 120 0.65 -4.98 9.28
N GLU A 121 1.42 -5.94 9.77
CA GLU A 121 2.68 -5.62 10.43
C GLU A 121 3.71 -4.97 9.52
N VAL A 122 3.59 -5.08 8.19
CA VAL A 122 4.56 -4.58 7.20
C VAL A 122 4.07 -3.31 6.49
N CYS A 123 2.85 -3.35 5.94
CA CYS A 123 2.32 -2.27 5.10
C CYS A 123 1.22 -1.45 5.78
N GLU A 124 0.95 -1.69 7.06
CA GLU A 124 -0.02 -0.97 7.89
C GLU A 124 -1.47 -0.98 7.38
N ARG A 125 -1.77 -1.80 6.35
CA ARG A 125 -3.13 -2.03 5.86
C ARG A 125 -4.02 -2.56 6.97
N SER A 126 -5.22 -2.01 7.10
CA SER A 126 -6.30 -2.55 7.94
C SER A 126 -6.62 -4.02 7.62
N LEU A 127 -6.62 -4.87 8.65
CA LEU A 127 -6.92 -6.30 8.56
C LEU A 127 -8.21 -6.64 9.31
N LEU A 128 -8.74 -7.86 9.09
CA LEU A 128 -9.72 -8.45 10.01
C LEU A 128 -9.02 -8.89 11.31
N ASP A 129 -9.77 -8.94 12.40
CA ASP A 129 -9.26 -8.96 13.80
C ASP A 129 -8.46 -10.20 14.24
N THR A 130 -8.04 -11.06 13.32
CA THR A 130 -7.30 -12.30 13.59
C THR A 130 -6.02 -12.45 12.78
N PHE A 131 -5.73 -11.52 11.86
CA PHE A 131 -4.62 -11.65 10.93
C PHE A 131 -3.48 -10.68 11.24
N ARG A 132 -2.26 -11.08 10.89
CA ARG A 132 -1.03 -10.29 11.07
C ARG A 132 -0.52 -9.70 9.76
N PHE A 133 -0.83 -10.36 8.64
CA PHE A 133 -0.33 -10.01 7.31
C PHE A 133 -1.46 -9.95 6.29
N CYS A 134 -1.38 -9.01 5.35
CA CYS A 134 -2.38 -8.87 4.29
C CYS A 134 -2.13 -9.73 3.05
N SER A 135 -0.91 -10.24 2.89
CA SER A 135 -0.43 -10.97 1.70
C SER A 135 0.76 -11.87 2.06
N LEU A 136 1.11 -12.80 1.17
CA LEU A 136 2.27 -13.68 1.33
C LEU A 136 3.58 -12.89 1.40
N GLY A 137 3.73 -11.87 0.55
CA GLY A 137 4.90 -10.97 0.56
C GLY A 137 5.05 -10.24 1.89
N CYS A 138 3.95 -9.73 2.48
CA CYS A 138 4.02 -9.15 3.83
C CYS A 138 4.40 -10.19 4.89
N LYS A 139 3.97 -11.46 4.78
CA LYS A 139 4.37 -12.51 5.74
C LYS A 139 5.87 -12.78 5.66
N ILE A 140 6.44 -12.88 4.47
CA ILE A 140 7.88 -13.12 4.29
C ILE A 140 8.69 -11.95 4.86
N VAL A 141 8.35 -10.72 4.46
CA VAL A 141 9.04 -9.52 4.95
C VAL A 141 8.85 -9.36 6.46
N GLY A 142 7.65 -9.54 6.98
CA GLY A 142 7.34 -9.33 8.39
C GLY A 142 7.93 -10.39 9.33
N THR A 143 8.26 -11.57 8.80
CA THR A 143 8.92 -12.64 9.56
C THR A 143 10.43 -12.67 9.39
N SER A 144 10.98 -11.88 8.47
CA SER A 144 12.43 -11.70 8.28
C SER A 144 13.10 -11.18 9.56
N GLY A 145 14.32 -11.65 9.81
CA GLY A 145 15.11 -11.26 10.99
C GLY A 145 15.43 -9.76 10.97
N GLU A 146 15.78 -9.24 9.79
CA GLU A 146 16.06 -7.83 9.54
C GLU A 146 14.86 -6.95 9.88
N TYR A 147 13.66 -7.35 9.46
CA TYR A 147 12.44 -6.61 9.78
C TYR A 147 12.18 -6.53 11.30
N ARG A 148 12.39 -7.64 12.01
CA ARG A 148 12.23 -7.69 13.47
C ARG A 148 13.24 -6.81 14.19
N ILE A 149 14.48 -6.77 13.72
CA ILE A 149 15.53 -5.90 14.27
C ILE A 149 15.14 -4.43 14.04
N ARG A 150 14.76 -4.06 12.82
CA ARG A 150 14.32 -2.69 12.48
C ARG A 150 13.13 -2.24 13.32
N LYS A 151 12.14 -3.11 13.51
CA LYS A 151 10.97 -2.85 14.36
C LYS A 151 11.35 -2.63 15.83
N LYS A 152 12.29 -3.43 16.37
CA LYS A 152 12.84 -3.24 17.72
C LYS A 152 13.57 -1.89 17.86
N HIS A 153 14.44 -1.54 16.93
CA HIS A 153 15.14 -0.25 16.93
C HIS A 153 14.16 0.94 16.85
N ALA A 154 13.14 0.85 15.99
CA ALA A 154 12.11 1.87 15.87
C ALA A 154 11.30 2.03 17.18
N ALA A 155 10.98 0.93 17.87
CA ALA A 155 10.28 0.96 19.16
C ALA A 155 11.13 1.61 20.27
N ILE A 156 12.43 1.27 20.34
CA ILE A 156 13.38 1.89 21.29
C ILE A 156 13.47 3.39 21.05
N ASN A 157 13.56 3.83 19.79
CA ASN A 157 13.65 5.25 19.46
C ASN A 157 12.36 6.02 19.79
N LYS A 158 11.18 5.42 19.55
CA LYS A 158 9.88 5.99 19.98
C LYS A 158 9.80 6.16 21.50
N ASN A 159 10.31 5.20 22.27
CA ASN A 159 10.33 5.29 23.73
C ASN A 159 11.26 6.39 24.24
N ARG A 160 12.43 6.59 23.63
CA ARG A 160 13.32 7.72 23.95
C ARG A 160 12.65 9.07 23.69
N LYS A 161 11.96 9.21 22.56
CA LYS A 161 11.25 10.46 22.20
C LYS A 161 10.07 10.75 23.14
N LYS A 162 9.31 9.72 23.56
CA LYS A 162 8.27 9.86 24.59
C LYS A 162 8.83 10.21 25.98
N LYS A 163 10.00 9.69 26.35
CA LYS A 163 10.65 9.99 27.65
C LYS A 163 11.16 11.42 27.71
N LEU A 164 11.66 11.97 26.59
CA LEU A 164 12.07 13.37 26.49
C LEU A 164 10.89 14.34 26.59
N HIS A 165 9.75 14.03 25.95
CA HIS A 165 8.53 14.84 26.06
C HIS A 165 7.82 14.74 27.42
N LYS A 166 8.02 13.65 28.19
CA LYS A 166 7.51 13.52 29.57
C LYS A 166 8.38 14.24 30.62
N GLY A 167 9.61 14.62 30.29
CA GLY A 167 10.51 15.35 31.19
C GLY A 167 10.34 16.88 31.19
N ALA A 168 9.46 17.42 30.34
CA ALA A 168 9.20 18.87 30.21
C ALA A 168 7.81 19.29 30.73
N ALA A 169 7.12 18.41 31.47
CA ALA A 169 5.83 18.69 32.08
C ALA A 169 5.96 18.66 33.62
N ALA A 170 6.77 19.58 34.14
CA ALA A 170 6.81 19.96 35.55
C ALA A 170 7.39 21.37 35.66
N SER A 171 6.62 22.37 35.25
CA SER A 171 6.64 23.71 35.86
C SER A 171 5.45 24.49 35.30
N ASP A 172 4.41 24.59 36.10
CA ASP A 172 3.36 25.60 35.93
C ASP A 172 3.99 26.96 36.22
N SER A 173 3.86 27.91 35.28
CA SER A 173 3.65 29.33 35.58
C SER A 173 3.30 30.07 34.30
N GLU A 174 2.19 30.78 34.41
CA GLU A 174 1.61 31.77 33.51
C GLU A 174 2.64 32.83 33.07
N ASP A 175 2.70 33.16 31.79
CA ASP A 175 2.44 34.52 31.29
C ASP A 175 2.81 34.70 29.81
N SER A 176 2.20 35.75 29.27
CA SER A 176 2.19 36.12 27.87
C SER A 176 3.49 36.77 27.41
N SER A 177 3.55 36.88 26.09
CA SER A 177 4.03 38.05 25.32
C SER A 177 5.48 38.04 24.77
N THR A 178 5.49 38.06 23.43
CA THR A 178 6.32 38.91 22.54
C THR A 178 7.85 38.89 22.61
N SER A 179 8.42 38.27 21.57
CA SER A 179 9.39 38.81 20.60
C SER A 179 10.51 39.80 21.00
N THR A 180 11.73 39.37 20.64
CA THR A 180 12.85 40.08 19.96
C THR A 180 13.91 40.88 20.75
N SER A 181 15.16 40.47 20.51
CA SER A 181 16.36 41.32 20.31
C SER A 181 17.27 40.55 19.33
N GLY A 182 17.94 41.10 18.32
CA GLY A 182 18.15 42.46 17.87
C GLY A 182 19.53 42.49 17.21
N ARG A 183 19.63 42.62 15.88
CA ARG A 183 20.80 43.22 15.22
C ARG A 183 20.35 44.07 14.05
N SER A 184 20.91 45.27 14.08
CA SER A 184 20.59 46.52 13.43
C SER A 184 20.78 46.54 11.91
N ASP A 185 20.00 47.37 11.21
CA ASP A 185 20.56 48.53 10.50
C ASP A 185 19.45 49.53 10.05
N LYS A 186 19.65 50.79 10.49
CA LYS A 186 19.31 52.12 9.89
C LYS A 186 18.61 52.13 8.51
N SER A 187 17.65 53.00 8.16
CA SER A 187 17.44 54.40 8.53
C SER A 187 16.06 54.94 8.05
N SER A 188 15.54 55.91 8.82
CA SER A 188 14.86 57.16 8.41
C SER A 188 13.42 57.20 7.86
N VAL A 189 12.65 58.11 8.48
CA VAL A 189 11.58 59.01 7.95
C VAL A 189 10.11 58.62 8.22
N VAL A 190 9.61 59.23 9.31
CA VAL A 190 8.27 59.79 9.67
C VAL A 190 6.94 59.25 9.11
N GLN A 191 6.09 58.86 10.08
CA GLN A 191 4.66 59.19 10.33
C GLN A 191 3.80 59.73 9.17
N SER A 192 2.64 59.09 8.93
CA SER A 192 1.31 59.60 9.35
C SER A 192 0.13 58.87 8.66
N PHE A 193 -1.09 59.25 9.04
CA PHE A 193 -2.29 58.44 9.25
C PHE A 193 -3.29 58.35 8.07
N THR A 194 -3.78 57.13 7.79
CA THR A 194 -5.18 56.76 7.38
C THR A 194 -5.71 57.20 5.98
N PRO A 195 -6.90 56.74 5.49
CA PRO A 195 -7.03 55.71 4.45
C PRO A 195 -7.80 56.19 3.20
N SER A 196 -7.61 55.56 2.02
CA SER A 196 -8.58 55.61 0.89
C SER A 196 -8.25 54.60 -0.21
N THR A 197 -9.32 54.12 -0.85
CA THR A 197 -9.46 53.08 -1.90
C THR A 197 -8.89 53.50 -3.29
N PRO A 198 -8.93 52.66 -4.37
CA PRO A 198 -7.80 52.31 -5.23
C PRO A 198 -7.78 53.00 -6.62
N PRO A 199 -6.81 52.66 -7.50
CA PRO A 199 -7.09 52.54 -8.93
C PRO A 199 -6.82 51.13 -9.48
N ALA A 200 -7.63 50.76 -10.48
CA ALA A 200 -7.60 49.49 -11.19
C ALA A 200 -6.49 49.46 -12.25
N THR A 201 -5.78 48.32 -12.39
CA THR A 201 -5.11 47.95 -13.64
C THR A 201 -5.02 46.43 -13.79
N ALA A 202 -5.80 45.96 -14.76
CA ALA A 202 -5.56 44.92 -15.76
C ALA A 202 -4.85 43.59 -15.40
N ASN A 203 -5.61 42.52 -15.64
CA ASN A 203 -5.23 41.20 -16.19
C ASN A 203 -4.63 40.17 -15.20
N SER A 204 -5.48 39.33 -14.59
CA SER A 204 -5.84 37.96 -15.06
C SER A 204 -4.98 36.92 -14.29
N PHE A 205 -5.47 35.94 -13.51
CA PHE A 205 -6.62 35.06 -13.69
C PHE A 205 -7.19 34.57 -12.33
N ARG A 206 -8.51 34.70 -12.20
CA ARG A 206 -9.49 33.84 -11.50
C ARG A 206 -9.21 33.32 -10.08
N ALA A 207 -9.82 34.06 -9.15
CA ALA A 207 -10.22 33.67 -7.82
C ALA A 207 -11.04 32.36 -7.75
N GLY A 208 -10.85 31.64 -6.64
CA GLY A 208 -11.75 30.60 -6.18
C GLY A 208 -13.16 31.13 -5.87
N LYS A 209 -14.17 30.32 -6.21
CA LYS A 209 -15.55 30.50 -5.73
C LYS A 209 -16.16 29.14 -5.44
N ARG A 210 -16.26 28.82 -4.14
CA ARG A 210 -17.24 27.88 -3.62
C ARG A 210 -18.61 28.54 -3.72
N ARG A 211 -19.53 27.97 -4.50
CA ARG A 211 -20.97 27.93 -4.18
C ARG A 211 -21.52 26.57 -4.62
N LYS A 212 -22.04 25.81 -3.65
CA LYS A 212 -22.89 24.64 -3.91
C LYS A 212 -24.12 25.15 -4.67
N GLY A 213 -24.36 24.62 -5.87
CA GLY A 213 -25.68 24.70 -6.49
C GLY A 213 -26.68 23.88 -5.68
N VAL A 214 -27.92 24.36 -5.62
CA VAL A 214 -29.07 23.64 -5.04
C VAL A 214 -29.39 22.46 -5.95
N PRO A 215 -29.50 21.21 -5.45
CA PRO A 215 -29.82 20.07 -6.31
C PRO A 215 -31.29 20.12 -6.73
N HIS A 216 -31.54 20.18 -8.04
CA HIS A 216 -32.88 20.08 -8.62
C HIS A 216 -33.22 18.60 -8.84
N ARG A 217 -34.40 18.15 -8.37
CA ARG A 217 -34.93 16.80 -8.65
C ARG A 217 -35.36 16.69 -10.11
N SER A 218 -35.16 15.53 -10.72
CA SER A 218 -35.65 15.23 -12.08
C SER A 218 -37.19 15.17 -12.10
N PRO A 219 -37.86 15.71 -13.13
CA PRO A 219 -39.31 15.62 -13.26
C PRO A 219 -39.73 14.16 -13.54
N PHE A 220 -40.82 13.74 -12.90
CA PHE A 220 -41.43 12.42 -13.11
C PHE A 220 -41.96 12.32 -14.53
N GLY A 221 -41.46 11.33 -15.29
CA GLY A 221 -42.04 10.96 -16.57
C GLY A 221 -43.39 10.29 -16.35
N SER A 222 -44.47 11.05 -16.60
CA SER A 222 -45.80 10.50 -16.84
C SER A 222 -45.85 10.03 -18.29
N LEU A 223 -45.89 8.71 -18.48
CA LEU A 223 -46.18 8.09 -19.77
C LEU A 223 -47.63 7.61 -19.69
N MET A 224 -48.55 8.46 -20.14
CA MET A 224 -49.91 8.05 -20.47
C MET A 224 -49.85 7.35 -21.83
N VAL A 225 -50.18 6.05 -21.84
CA VAL A 225 -50.51 5.32 -23.06
C VAL A 225 -52.03 5.19 -23.08
N GLU A 226 -52.68 5.82 -24.04
CA GLU A 226 -54.05 5.50 -24.41
C GLU A 226 -54.13 5.36 -25.95
N TYR A 227 -54.66 4.20 -26.34
CA TYR A 227 -54.99 3.63 -27.66
C TYR A 227 -53.88 3.42 -28.69
#